data_AF-A0A4Y9SRJ4-F1
#
_entry.id   AF-A0A4Y9SRJ4-F1
#
_cell.length_a   1.000
_cell.length_b   1.000
_cell.length_c   1.000
_cell.angle_alpha   90.00
_cell.angle_beta   90.00
_cell.angle_gamma   90.00
#
_symmetry.space_group_name_H-M   'P 1'
#
loop_
_entity.id
_entity.type
_entity.pdbx_description
1 polymer ?
#
loop_
_entity_poly.entity_id
_entity_poly.type
_entity_poly.pdbx_seq_one_letter_code
_entity_poly.pdbx_strand_id
1 'polypeptide(L)'
;MAIVLASAVNAQEVECPKFFPAEVITLGGKLSGHAASARLTSANLSFAYMFSGQLYAEQTMVPPGDEKVKGGWNTEFYFTPEEKHWLVCRYGGSKWGDGNIERWEQLGQKITSCMLKVREFRHPHTPTDWSATAICK
;
A
#
# COMPACT_ATOMS: atom_id res chain seq x y z
N MET A 1 -37.29 9.89 -25.38
CA MET A 1 -36.61 8.59 -25.17
C MET A 1 -35.26 8.92 -24.55
N ALA A 2 -35.14 8.85 -23.23
CA ALA A 2 -33.90 9.19 -22.52
C ALA A 2 -33.07 7.91 -22.36
N ILE A 3 -31.88 7.89 -22.94
CA ILE A 3 -30.92 6.80 -22.77
C ILE A 3 -30.19 7.07 -21.46
N VAL A 4 -30.50 6.30 -20.43
CA VAL A 4 -29.71 6.29 -19.18
C VAL A 4 -28.48 5.44 -19.44
N LEU A 5 -27.34 6.09 -19.70
CA LEU A 5 -26.03 5.44 -19.67
C LEU A 5 -25.66 5.13 -18.21
N ALA A 6 -26.06 3.95 -17.73
CA ALA A 6 -25.58 3.40 -16.48
C ALA A 6 -24.38 2.49 -16.75
N SER A 7 -23.18 3.03 -16.58
CA SER A 7 -21.98 2.22 -16.40
C SER A 7 -20.98 2.96 -15.52
N ALA A 8 -21.34 3.10 -14.24
CA ALA A 8 -20.37 3.33 -13.19
C ALA A 8 -19.72 1.98 -12.87
N VAL A 9 -18.64 1.63 -13.58
CA VAL A 9 -17.61 0.77 -12.99
C VAL A 9 -17.10 1.55 -11.79
N ASN A 10 -17.54 1.18 -10.58
CA ASN A 10 -17.06 1.80 -9.35
C ASN A 10 -15.60 1.37 -9.19
N ALA A 11 -14.68 2.18 -9.72
CA ALA A 11 -13.27 1.99 -9.46
C ALA A 11 -13.03 2.18 -7.96
N GLN A 12 -12.45 1.18 -7.31
CA GLN A 12 -12.07 1.30 -5.91
C GLN A 12 -10.80 2.13 -5.81
N GLU A 13 -10.84 3.21 -5.03
CA GLU A 13 -9.67 4.02 -4.72
C GLU A 13 -9.23 3.77 -3.28
N VAL A 14 -7.96 3.42 -3.08
CA VAL A 14 -7.38 3.12 -1.76
C VAL A 14 -6.05 3.84 -1.63
N GLU A 15 -5.90 4.63 -0.57
CA GLU A 15 -4.69 5.42 -0.32
C GLU A 15 -3.86 4.83 0.84
N CYS A 16 -2.54 4.83 0.68
CA CYS A 16 -1.64 4.61 1.80
C CYS A 16 -1.61 5.87 2.68
N PRO A 17 -1.95 5.77 3.98
CA PRO A 17 -1.75 6.87 4.91
C PRO A 17 -0.32 7.39 4.83
N LYS A 18 -0.14 8.70 4.92
CA LYS A 18 1.19 9.32 4.88
C LYS A 18 2.09 8.86 6.03
N PHE A 19 1.50 8.58 7.18
CA PHE A 19 2.20 8.16 8.39
C PHE A 19 1.59 6.88 8.96
N PHE A 20 2.46 5.99 9.44
CA PHE A 20 2.06 4.95 10.37
C PHE A 20 1.96 5.56 11.76
N PRO A 21 0.84 5.37 12.49
CA PRO A 21 0.66 6.01 13.80
C PRO A 21 1.61 5.44 14.85
N ALA A 22 1.97 6.26 15.83
CA ALA A 22 2.66 5.75 17.01
C ALA A 22 1.68 4.94 17.88
N GLU A 23 2.09 3.75 18.31
CA GLU A 23 1.24 2.84 19.08
C GLU A 23 2.05 2.11 20.15
N VAL A 24 1.42 1.81 21.29
CA VAL A 24 1.97 0.93 22.31
C VAL A 24 1.32 -0.44 22.17
N ILE A 25 2.12 -1.46 21.87
CA ILE A 25 1.66 -2.82 21.66
C ILE A 25 2.04 -3.66 22.87
N THR A 26 1.08 -4.41 23.40
CA THR A 26 1.37 -5.45 24.39
C THR A 26 1.82 -6.70 23.65
N LEU A 27 3.05 -7.16 23.91
CA LEU A 27 3.58 -8.37 23.29
C LEU A 27 3.01 -9.58 24.03
N GLY A 28 2.05 -10.27 23.40
CA GLY A 28 1.52 -11.52 23.92
C GLY A 28 2.44 -12.70 23.57
N GLY A 29 3.07 -13.35 24.54
CA GLY A 29 3.82 -14.58 24.28
C GLY A 29 4.73 -15.10 25.40
N LYS A 30 4.84 -16.44 25.47
CA LYS A 30 5.62 -17.29 26.39
C LYS A 30 7.15 -17.10 26.37
N LEU A 31 7.70 -16.01 25.83
CA LEU A 31 9.15 -15.86 25.67
C LEU A 31 9.90 -15.63 26.99
N SER A 32 9.24 -15.10 28.02
CA SER A 32 9.88 -14.84 29.32
C SER A 32 8.98 -15.02 30.55
N GLY A 33 7.72 -15.43 30.39
CA GLY A 33 6.76 -15.52 31.51
C GLY A 33 6.34 -14.16 32.09
N HIS A 34 6.82 -13.04 31.54
CA HIS A 34 6.47 -11.69 31.94
C HIS A 34 5.74 -10.95 30.81
N ALA A 35 4.81 -10.07 31.17
CA ALA A 35 4.22 -9.15 30.22
C ALA A 35 5.30 -8.17 29.72
N ALA A 36 5.44 -8.06 28.40
CA ALA A 36 6.33 -7.09 27.77
C ALA A 36 5.51 -6.13 26.91
N SER A 37 5.91 -4.86 26.89
CA SER A 37 5.31 -3.83 26.05
C SER A 37 6.34 -3.31 25.06
N ALA A 38 5.92 -3.09 23.83
CA ALA A 38 6.70 -2.44 22.79
C ALA A 38 6.05 -1.11 22.42
N ARG A 39 6.87 -0.14 21.96
CA ARG A 39 6.39 1.11 21.40
C ARG A 39 6.80 1.18 19.94
N LEU A 40 5.83 1.26 19.04
CA LEU A 40 6.04 1.67 17.66
C LEU A 40 6.08 3.20 17.62
N THR A 41 7.15 3.75 17.07
CA THR A 41 7.24 5.17 16.74
C THR A 41 6.50 5.45 15.44
N SER A 42 5.96 6.66 15.31
CA SER A 42 5.41 7.11 14.03
C SER A 42 6.47 7.02 12.93
N ALA A 43 6.05 6.66 11.73
CA ALA A 43 6.95 6.41 10.61
C ALA A 43 6.33 6.90 9.29
N ASN A 44 7.14 7.53 8.45
CA ASN A 44 6.69 8.01 7.13
C ASN A 44 6.53 6.87 6.14
N LEU A 45 5.62 7.04 5.19
CA LEU A 45 5.51 6.17 4.03
C LEU A 45 6.84 6.15 3.26
N SER A 46 7.30 4.95 2.95
CA SER A 46 8.60 4.71 2.33
C SER A 46 8.57 3.65 1.24
N PHE A 47 7.47 2.93 1.06
CA PHE A 47 7.27 2.07 -0.10
C PHE A 47 5.78 1.74 -0.24
N ALA A 48 5.35 1.35 -1.44
CA ALA A 48 4.04 0.75 -1.65
C ALA A 48 4.11 -0.24 -2.81
N TYR A 49 3.37 -1.34 -2.70
CA TYR A 49 3.25 -2.34 -3.76
C TYR A 49 1.92 -3.08 -3.68
N MET A 50 1.57 -3.79 -4.76
CA MET A 50 0.41 -4.68 -4.79
C MET A 50 0.83 -6.11 -4.50
N PHE A 51 -0.01 -6.83 -3.78
CA PHE A 51 0.18 -8.24 -3.50
C PHE A 51 -1.09 -9.02 -3.85
N SER A 52 -0.91 -10.20 -4.45
CA SER A 52 -1.98 -11.17 -4.69
C SER A 52 -1.67 -12.46 -3.96
N GLY A 53 -2.66 -13.04 -3.30
CA GLY A 53 -2.54 -14.26 -2.53
C GLY A 53 -2.92 -14.12 -1.05
N GLN A 54 -2.54 -15.12 -0.26
CA GLN A 54 -2.80 -15.13 1.18
C GLN A 54 -1.79 -14.26 1.95
N LEU A 55 -2.23 -13.64 3.05
CA LEU A 55 -1.36 -12.91 3.96
C LEU A 55 -0.20 -13.81 4.40
N TYR A 56 1.03 -13.26 4.35
CA TYR A 56 2.26 -13.93 4.77
C TYR A 56 2.69 -15.14 3.92
N ALA A 57 2.11 -15.33 2.73
CA ALA A 57 2.60 -16.30 1.76
C ALA A 57 3.77 -15.73 0.94
N GLU A 58 4.68 -16.60 0.49
CA GLU A 58 5.79 -16.23 -0.40
C GLU A 58 5.29 -16.07 -1.85
N GLN A 59 4.63 -14.95 -2.13
CA GLN A 59 4.32 -14.56 -3.51
C GLN A 59 4.61 -13.07 -3.68
N THR A 60 5.11 -12.66 -4.84
CA THR A 60 5.30 -11.24 -5.15
C THR A 60 4.91 -11.05 -6.59
N MET A 61 4.04 -10.06 -6.84
CA MET A 61 3.71 -9.69 -8.20
C MET A 61 4.92 -9.00 -8.83
N VAL A 62 5.34 -9.46 -10.00
CA VAL A 62 6.32 -8.74 -10.82
C VAL A 62 5.53 -7.85 -11.78
N PRO A 63 5.50 -6.53 -11.57
CA PRO A 63 4.80 -5.65 -12.50
C PRO A 63 5.50 -5.64 -13.87
N PRO A 64 4.76 -5.35 -14.96
CA PRO A 64 5.33 -5.23 -16.30
C PRO A 64 6.33 -4.07 -16.43
N GLY A 65 6.34 -3.14 -15.48
CA GLY A 65 7.25 -2.00 -15.39
C GLY A 65 6.51 -0.74 -14.92
N ASP A 66 7.29 0.25 -14.48
CA ASP A 66 6.76 1.53 -14.01
C ASP A 66 6.75 2.57 -15.15
N GLU A 67 5.63 3.24 -15.35
CA GLU A 67 5.50 4.40 -16.22
C GLU A 67 5.90 5.67 -15.45
N LYS A 68 7.02 6.30 -15.81
CA LYS A 68 7.45 7.57 -15.20
C LYS A 68 6.51 8.70 -15.56
N VAL A 69 6.09 9.47 -14.56
CA VAL A 69 5.28 10.69 -14.73
C VAL A 69 5.91 11.84 -13.96
N LYS A 70 5.36 13.06 -14.12
CA LYS A 70 5.84 14.23 -13.38
C LYS A 70 5.71 13.98 -11.87
N GLY A 71 6.85 13.98 -11.18
CA GLY A 71 6.91 13.81 -9.72
C GLY A 71 6.54 12.40 -9.27
N GLY A 72 6.81 11.34 -10.04
CA GLY A 72 6.61 9.97 -9.57
C GLY A 72 6.46 8.97 -10.71
N TRP A 73 5.69 7.91 -10.48
CA TRP A 73 5.41 6.88 -11.49
C TRP A 73 4.03 6.24 -11.26
N ASN A 74 3.55 5.57 -12.30
CA ASN A 74 2.39 4.70 -12.23
C ASN A 74 2.84 3.27 -12.52
N THR A 75 2.28 2.31 -11.82
CA THR A 75 2.54 0.89 -12.05
C THR A 75 1.20 0.18 -12.22
N GLU A 76 1.00 -0.50 -13.35
CA GLU A 76 -0.21 -1.29 -13.58
C GLU A 76 0.01 -2.74 -13.13
N PHE A 77 -0.96 -3.27 -12.41
CA PHE A 77 -0.99 -4.64 -11.91
C PHE A 77 -2.24 -5.33 -12.42
N TYR A 78 -2.09 -6.57 -12.87
CA TYR A 78 -3.19 -7.43 -13.30
C TYR A 78 -3.35 -8.58 -12.33
N PHE A 79 -4.60 -8.90 -11.99
CA PHE A 79 -4.92 -9.87 -10.95
C PHE A 79 -5.75 -11.02 -11.51
N THR A 80 -5.57 -12.19 -10.91
CA THR A 80 -6.48 -13.33 -11.09
C THR A 80 -7.67 -13.16 -10.13
N PRO A 81 -8.93 -13.17 -10.61
CA PRO A 81 -10.10 -12.88 -9.77
C PRO A 81 -10.32 -13.84 -8.59
N GLU A 82 -9.61 -14.96 -8.58
CA GLU A 82 -9.74 -16.06 -7.62
C GLU A 82 -8.93 -15.83 -6.33
N GLU A 83 -8.00 -14.87 -6.34
CA GLU A 83 -7.12 -14.58 -5.22
C GLU A 83 -7.60 -13.39 -4.38
N LYS A 84 -7.02 -13.24 -3.18
CA LYS A 84 -7.15 -12.01 -2.41
C LYS A 84 -6.11 -11.02 -2.88
N HIS A 85 -6.48 -9.75 -2.98
CA HIS A 85 -5.57 -8.69 -3.40
C HIS A 85 -5.40 -7.66 -2.29
N TRP A 86 -4.20 -7.09 -2.22
CA TRP A 86 -3.81 -6.21 -1.14
C TRP A 86 -3.02 -5.03 -1.69
N LEU A 87 -3.31 -3.84 -1.18
CA LEU A 87 -2.37 -2.74 -1.20
C LEU A 87 -1.48 -2.86 0.05
N VAL A 88 -0.17 -2.95 -0.15
CA VAL A 88 0.79 -3.01 0.94
C VAL A 88 1.56 -1.70 1.00
N CYS A 89 1.44 -1.01 2.13
CA CYS A 89 2.13 0.25 2.41
C CYS A 89 3.27 -0.03 3.39
N ARG A 90 4.52 0.31 3.05
CA ARG A 90 5.66 0.17 3.97
C ARG A 90 6.13 1.50 4.53
N TYR A 91 6.46 1.48 5.82
CA TYR A 91 6.85 2.66 6.58
C TYR A 91 8.21 2.50 7.25
N GLY A 92 8.84 3.64 7.55
CA GLY A 92 10.04 3.71 8.38
C GLY A 92 11.37 3.57 7.64
N GLY A 93 11.36 3.59 6.31
CA GLY A 93 12.58 3.68 5.50
C GLY A 93 13.15 5.12 5.48
N SER A 94 14.46 5.25 5.35
CA SER A 94 15.14 6.54 5.17
C SER A 94 15.03 7.08 3.75
N LYS A 95 14.75 6.19 2.79
CA LYS A 95 14.49 6.48 1.38
C LYS A 95 13.35 5.60 0.87
N TRP A 96 12.82 5.96 -0.30
CA TRP A 96 11.84 5.14 -0.98
C TRP A 96 12.43 3.76 -1.32
N GLY A 97 11.76 2.68 -0.92
CA GLY A 97 12.17 1.28 -1.09
C GLY A 97 12.56 0.56 0.20
N ASP A 98 12.83 1.29 1.29
CA ASP A 98 13.53 0.73 2.48
C ASP A 98 12.63 0.55 3.73
N GLY A 99 11.30 0.60 3.56
CA GLY A 99 10.35 0.47 4.67
C GLY A 99 10.31 -0.94 5.26
N ASN A 100 10.13 -1.04 6.60
CA ASN A 100 10.12 -2.31 7.34
C ASN A 100 8.80 -2.60 8.07
N ILE A 101 7.94 -1.59 8.23
CA ILE A 101 6.62 -1.75 8.86
C ILE A 101 5.61 -1.87 7.72
N GLU A 102 4.94 -3.01 7.59
CA GLU A 102 3.93 -3.21 6.55
C GLU A 102 2.52 -3.02 7.09
N ARG A 103 1.73 -2.18 6.42
CA ARG A 103 0.28 -2.08 6.57
C ARG A 103 -0.37 -2.71 5.35
N TRP A 104 -1.20 -3.71 5.58
CA TRP A 104 -1.90 -4.47 4.55
C TRP A 104 -3.35 -4.02 4.49
N GLU A 105 -3.79 -3.52 3.34
CA GLU A 105 -5.16 -3.11 3.10
C GLU A 105 -5.78 -4.03 2.06
N GLN A 106 -6.83 -4.76 2.44
CA GLN A 106 -7.48 -5.69 1.53
C GLN A 106 -8.28 -4.93 0.48
N LEU A 107 -8.08 -5.28 -0.77
CA LEU A 107 -8.84 -4.72 -1.89
C LEU A 107 -10.14 -5.51 -2.11
N GLY A 108 -11.05 -4.92 -2.87
CA GLY A 108 -12.34 -5.51 -3.21
C GLY A 108 -12.20 -6.85 -3.92
N GLN A 109 -13.24 -7.68 -3.77
CA GLN A 109 -13.32 -8.93 -4.51
C GLN A 109 -13.59 -8.64 -6.00
N LYS A 110 -13.07 -9.47 -6.90
CA LYS A 110 -13.26 -9.39 -8.36
C LYS A 110 -12.56 -8.21 -9.05
N ILE A 111 -11.57 -7.61 -8.42
CA ILE A 111 -10.67 -6.68 -9.11
C ILE A 111 -9.85 -7.47 -10.13
N THR A 112 -9.72 -6.90 -11.32
CA THR A 112 -8.97 -7.47 -12.45
C THR A 112 -7.68 -6.71 -12.70
N SER A 113 -7.65 -5.41 -12.38
CA SER A 113 -6.44 -4.61 -12.43
C SER A 113 -6.43 -3.46 -11.42
N CYS A 114 -5.24 -3.03 -11.04
CA CYS A 114 -5.03 -1.79 -10.29
C CYS A 114 -3.90 -0.99 -10.90
N MET A 115 -4.07 0.32 -10.94
CA MET A 115 -2.99 1.27 -11.16
C MET A 115 -2.53 1.82 -9.81
N LEU A 116 -1.31 1.52 -9.41
CA LEU A 116 -0.64 2.14 -8.28
C LEU A 116 0.01 3.45 -8.74
N LYS A 117 -0.39 4.57 -8.16
CA LYS A 117 0.17 5.89 -8.41
C LYS A 117 1.06 6.27 -7.23
N VAL A 118 2.36 6.41 -7.46
CA VAL A 118 3.30 6.92 -6.46
C VAL A 118 3.70 8.33 -6.82
N ARG A 119 3.68 9.26 -5.86
CA ARG A 119 4.07 10.66 -6.06
C ARG A 119 5.09 11.11 -5.02
N GLU A 120 6.09 11.84 -5.49
CA GLU A 120 7.15 12.49 -4.73
C GLU A 120 6.77 13.95 -4.47
N PHE A 121 6.79 14.37 -3.22
CA PHE A 121 6.61 15.75 -2.79
C PHE A 121 7.94 16.26 -2.23
N ARG A 122 8.60 17.12 -3.00
CA ARG A 122 9.82 17.79 -2.57
C ARG A 122 9.49 19.08 -1.87
N HIS A 123 9.96 19.20 -0.64
CA HIS A 123 9.81 20.39 0.16
C HIS A 123 11.16 21.09 0.28
N PRO A 124 11.21 22.44 0.15
CA PRO A 124 12.44 23.17 0.43
C PRO A 124 12.86 22.95 1.89
N HIS A 125 14.11 22.54 2.10
CA HIS A 125 14.74 22.38 3.43
C HIS A 125 14.16 21.30 4.36
N THR A 126 13.25 20.44 3.89
CA THR A 126 12.75 19.30 4.67
C THR A 126 12.87 18.00 3.89
N PRO A 127 12.77 16.83 4.56
CA PRO A 127 12.77 15.54 3.88
C PRO A 127 11.67 15.44 2.82
N THR A 128 11.95 14.68 1.75
CA THR A 128 10.99 14.35 0.71
C THR A 128 9.87 13.48 1.27
N ASP A 129 8.63 13.87 0.98
CA ASP A 129 7.43 13.12 1.31
C ASP A 129 6.93 12.32 0.11
N TRP A 130 6.16 11.27 0.39
CA TRP A 130 5.60 10.40 -0.65
C TRP A 130 4.11 10.17 -0.42
N SER A 131 3.35 10.01 -1.50
CA SER A 131 2.01 9.43 -1.47
C SER A 131 1.92 8.21 -2.38
N ALA A 132 1.03 7.29 -2.04
CA ALA A 132 0.72 6.12 -2.85
C ALA A 132 -0.78 5.85 -2.84
N THR A 133 -1.37 5.75 -4.03
CA THR A 133 -2.80 5.51 -4.22
C THR A 133 -3.02 4.41 -5.23
N ALA A 134 -3.81 3.41 -4.85
CA ALA A 134 -4.30 2.35 -5.71
C ALA A 134 -5.65 2.74 -6.32
N ILE A 135 -5.78 2.63 -7.64
CA ILE A 135 -7.07 2.77 -8.34
C ILE A 135 -7.35 1.45 -9.06
N CYS A 136 -8.37 0.74 -8.61
CA CYS A 136 -8.66 -0.64 -9.00
C CYS A 136 -9.99 -0.78 -9.73
N LYS A 137 -10.06 -1.74 -10.67
CA LYS A 137 -11.23 -2.00 -11.51
C LYS A 137 -11.60 -3.47 -11.55
#